data_AF-L9X1T5-F1
#
_entry.id   AF-L9X1T5-F1
#
_cell.length_a   1.000
_cell.length_b   1.000
_cell.length_c   1.000
_cell.angle_alpha   90.00
_cell.angle_beta   90.00
_cell.angle_gamma   90.00
#
_symmetry.space_group_name_H-M   'P 1'
#
loop_
_entity.id
_entity.type
_entity.pdbx_description
1 polymer ?
#
loop_
_entity_poly.entity_id
_entity_poly.type
_entity_poly.pdbx_seq_one_letter_code
_entity_poly.pdbx_strand_id
1 'polypeptide(L)'
;MAPAIVHFLVGAALVLLLVTPLALRYRLPTWLPLWLVAVGGLWGLFPDIHHIAPVYETELYAFHNSQWADLFAFHYTLDRPAVRARYNGSIFWSIVLFLAASATFTAAAAANARTAVDETPAPHLVALATATIPALLVGVAAVGGPF
;
A
#
# COMPACT_ATOMS: atom_id res chain seq x y z
N MET A 1 -3.00 10.99 -15.74
CA MET A 1 -3.03 10.41 -14.39
C MET A 1 -2.56 8.97 -14.50
N ALA A 2 -1.91 8.43 -13.48
CA ALA A 2 -1.70 7.00 -13.34
C ALA A 2 -3.08 6.32 -13.29
N PRO A 3 -3.19 5.06 -13.75
CA PRO A 3 -4.49 4.40 -13.76
C PRO A 3 -4.96 4.15 -12.33
N ALA A 4 -6.26 4.33 -12.07
CA ALA A 4 -6.87 4.20 -10.74
C ALA A 4 -6.48 2.90 -10.00
N ILE A 5 -6.27 1.81 -10.74
CA ILE A 5 -5.80 0.54 -10.17
C ILE A 5 -4.44 0.66 -9.47
N VAL A 6 -3.53 1.50 -9.96
CA VAL A 6 -2.23 1.76 -9.32
C VAL A 6 -2.44 2.42 -7.97
N HIS A 7 -3.26 3.47 -7.90
CA HIS A 7 -3.57 4.16 -6.64
C HIS A 7 -4.23 3.22 -5.62
N PHE A 8 -5.20 2.42 -6.07
CA PHE A 8 -5.86 1.42 -5.23
C PHE A 8 -4.87 0.38 -4.69
N LEU A 9 -4.04 -0.22 -5.55
CA LEU A 9 -3.13 -1.29 -5.16
C LEU A 9 -2.00 -0.78 -4.27
N VAL A 10 -1.45 0.41 -4.54
CA VAL A 10 -0.43 1.02 -3.67
C VAL A 10 -1.03 1.35 -2.30
N GLY A 11 -2.22 1.96 -2.24
CA GLY A 11 -2.89 2.26 -0.98
C GLY A 11 -3.19 1.00 -0.16
N ALA A 12 -3.72 -0.05 -0.80
CA ALA A 12 -3.97 -1.33 -0.15
C ALA A 12 -2.67 -1.98 0.37
N ALA A 13 -1.61 -1.97 -0.43
CA ALA A 13 -0.32 -2.53 -0.04
C ALA A 13 0.29 -1.82 1.16
N LEU A 14 0.26 -0.47 1.18
CA LEU A 14 0.79 0.33 2.28
C LEU A 14 0.07 0.03 3.60
N VAL A 15 -1.27 -0.07 3.58
CA VAL A 15 -2.04 -0.42 4.77
C VAL A 15 -1.71 -1.83 5.26
N LEU A 16 -1.63 -2.82 4.37
CA LEU A 16 -1.25 -4.18 4.76
C LEU A 16 0.14 -4.24 5.40
N LEU A 17 1.13 -3.55 4.82
CA LEU A 17 2.47 -3.47 5.39
C LEU A 17 2.49 -2.76 6.74
N LEU A 18 1.73 -1.67 6.88
CA LEU A 18 1.62 -0.92 8.13
C LEU A 18 0.97 -1.76 9.25
N VAL A 19 -0.01 -2.60 8.92
CA VAL A 19 -0.73 -3.44 9.89
C VAL A 19 -0.02 -4.79 10.12
N THR A 20 0.97 -5.15 9.30
CA THR A 20 1.73 -6.41 9.46
C THR A 20 2.32 -6.60 10.86
N PRO A 21 2.94 -5.61 11.53
CA PRO A 21 3.40 -5.77 12.91
C PRO A 21 2.28 -6.09 13.90
N LEU A 22 1.07 -5.59 13.66
CA LEU A 22 -0.10 -5.91 14.49
C LEU A 22 -0.58 -7.34 14.22
N ALA A 23 -0.55 -7.80 12.96
CA ALA A 23 -0.84 -9.19 12.60
C ALA A 23 0.19 -10.16 13.20
N LEU A 24 1.45 -9.73 13.31
CA LEU A 24 2.48 -10.47 14.02
C LEU A 24 2.22 -10.48 15.52
N ARG A 25 1.81 -9.38 16.13
CA ARG A 25 1.69 -9.31 17.60
C ARG A 25 0.36 -9.86 18.13
N TYR A 26 -0.72 -9.71 17.37
CA TYR A 26 -2.07 -9.99 17.80
C TYR A 26 -2.75 -10.97 16.85
N ARG A 27 -3.64 -11.81 17.40
CA ARG A 27 -4.52 -12.67 16.61
C ARG A 27 -5.63 -11.83 15.99
N LEU A 28 -5.34 -11.28 14.81
CA LEU A 28 -6.34 -10.55 14.04
C LEU A 28 -7.42 -11.50 13.51
N PRO A 29 -8.70 -11.08 13.49
CA PRO A 29 -9.78 -11.92 13.01
C PRO A 29 -9.69 -12.10 11.48
N THR A 30 -10.15 -13.25 10.98
CA THR A 30 -10.00 -13.68 9.57
C THR A 30 -10.76 -12.81 8.56
N TRP A 31 -11.76 -12.04 9.00
CA TRP A 31 -12.52 -11.13 8.14
C TRP A 31 -11.81 -9.78 7.91
N LEU A 32 -10.90 -9.38 8.80
CA LEU A 32 -10.22 -8.08 8.77
C LEU A 32 -9.36 -7.83 7.52
N PRO A 33 -8.62 -8.81 6.95
CA PRO A 33 -7.70 -8.54 5.84
C PRO A 33 -8.40 -7.96 4.60
N LEU A 34 -9.61 -8.45 4.27
CA LEU A 34 -10.38 -7.92 3.14
C LEU A 34 -10.77 -6.45 3.36
N TRP A 35 -11.13 -6.08 4.59
CA TRP A 35 -11.44 -4.70 4.94
C TRP A 35 -10.20 -3.80 4.93
N LEU A 36 -9.04 -4.30 5.36
CA LEU A 36 -7.78 -3.54 5.27
C LEU A 36 -7.43 -3.21 3.82
N VAL A 37 -7.59 -4.18 2.90
CA VAL A 37 -7.41 -3.97 1.46
C VAL A 37 -8.40 -2.94 0.94
N ALA A 38 -9.69 -3.08 1.25
CA ALA A 38 -10.71 -2.16 0.78
C ALA A 38 -10.48 -0.72 1.29
N VAL A 39 -10.22 -0.56 2.59
CA VAL A 39 -9.96 0.75 3.21
C VAL A 39 -8.69 1.38 2.66
N GLY A 40 -7.59 0.61 2.56
CA GLY A 40 -6.33 1.13 2.01
C GLY A 40 -6.45 1.52 0.54
N GLY A 41 -7.15 0.71 -0.25
CA GLY A 41 -7.37 1.01 -1.66
C GLY A 41 -8.28 2.21 -1.88
N LEU A 42 -9.37 2.34 -1.13
CA LEU A 42 -10.24 3.51 -1.17
C LEU A 42 -9.53 4.78 -0.69
N TRP A 43 -8.67 4.67 0.32
CA TRP A 43 -7.82 5.77 0.75
C TRP A 43 -6.88 6.21 -0.38
N GLY A 44 -6.19 5.29 -1.06
CA GLY A 44 -5.35 5.63 -2.22
C GLY A 44 -6.13 6.29 -3.39
N LEU A 45 -7.38 5.89 -3.60
CA LEU A 45 -8.28 6.45 -4.62
C LEU A 45 -8.93 7.77 -4.24
N PHE A 46 -8.83 8.23 -3.00
CA PHE A 46 -9.60 9.39 -2.54
C PHE A 46 -9.43 10.65 -3.42
N PRO A 47 -8.22 11.02 -3.90
CA PRO A 47 -8.06 12.15 -4.82
C PRO A 47 -8.75 11.95 -6.18
N ASP A 48 -8.99 10.71 -6.63
CA ASP A 48 -9.68 10.40 -7.89
C ASP A 48 -11.19 10.71 -7.85
N ILE A 49 -11.75 11.05 -6.68
CA ILE A 49 -13.18 11.41 -6.53
C ILE A 49 -13.57 12.59 -7.43
N HIS A 50 -12.63 13.45 -7.79
CA HIS A 50 -12.87 14.56 -8.73
C HIS A 50 -13.40 14.11 -10.10
N HIS A 51 -13.22 12.84 -10.49
CA HIS A 51 -13.77 12.29 -11.73
C HIS A 51 -15.27 11.97 -11.67
N ILE A 52 -15.85 11.84 -10.48
CA ILE A 52 -17.24 11.37 -10.30
C ILE A 52 -18.10 12.31 -9.46
N ALA A 53 -17.49 13.22 -8.71
CA ALA A 53 -18.21 14.15 -7.85
C ALA A 53 -18.85 15.28 -8.69
N PRO A 54 -20.18 15.48 -8.61
CA PRO A 54 -20.87 16.55 -9.34
C PRO A 54 -20.77 17.91 -8.64
N VAL A 55 -20.04 18.00 -7.53
CA VAL A 55 -19.91 19.19 -6.68
C VAL A 55 -18.44 19.45 -6.37
N TYR A 56 -18.06 20.71 -6.22
CA TYR A 56 -16.67 21.14 -5.91
C TYR A 56 -15.61 20.64 -6.91
N GLU A 57 -15.97 20.51 -8.20
CA GLU A 57 -15.09 19.96 -9.24
C GLU A 57 -13.74 20.69 -9.31
N THR A 58 -13.76 22.03 -9.22
CA THR A 58 -12.54 22.85 -9.30
C THR A 58 -11.65 22.64 -8.07
N GLU A 59 -12.24 22.61 -6.88
CA GLU A 59 -11.52 22.43 -5.62
C GLU A 59 -10.96 21.01 -5.50
N LEU A 60 -11.73 19.99 -5.90
CA LEU A 60 -11.29 18.59 -5.91
C LEU A 60 -10.17 18.36 -6.93
N TYR A 61 -10.28 18.95 -8.12
CA TYR A 61 -9.20 18.91 -9.11
C TYR A 61 -7.95 19.65 -8.62
N ALA A 62 -8.10 20.80 -7.98
CA ALA A 62 -6.98 21.53 -7.39
C ALA A 62 -6.29 20.74 -6.27
N PHE A 63 -7.08 20.08 -5.41
CA PHE A 63 -6.58 19.17 -4.38
C PHE A 63 -5.82 17.99 -4.98
N HIS A 64 -6.41 17.29 -5.96
CA HIS A 64 -5.80 16.17 -6.68
C HIS A 64 -4.42 16.54 -7.27
N ASN A 65 -4.29 17.74 -7.84
CA ASN A 65 -3.05 18.20 -8.46
C ASN A 65 -2.06 18.87 -7.48
N SER A 66 -2.29 18.74 -6.17
CA SER A 66 -1.44 19.31 -5.13
C SER A 66 -0.58 18.24 -4.44
N GLN A 67 0.54 18.66 -3.85
CA GLN A 67 1.38 17.79 -3.02
C GLN A 67 0.64 17.17 -1.82
N TRP A 68 -0.49 17.76 -1.40
CA TRP A 68 -1.28 17.21 -0.30
C TRP A 68 -1.96 15.89 -0.67
N ALA A 69 -2.18 15.63 -1.96
CA ALA A 69 -2.69 14.33 -2.41
C ALA A 69 -1.67 13.19 -2.18
N ASP A 70 -0.39 13.47 -1.95
CA ASP A 70 0.58 12.43 -1.55
C ASP A 70 0.26 11.77 -0.20
N LEU A 71 -0.53 12.43 0.66
CA LEU A 71 -1.07 11.82 1.88
C LEU A 71 -2.03 10.66 1.59
N PHE A 72 -2.41 10.44 0.35
CA PHE A 72 -3.29 9.36 -0.09
C PHE A 72 -2.48 8.39 -0.94
N ALA A 73 -1.58 7.64 -0.29
CA ALA A 73 -0.73 6.65 -0.94
C ALA A 73 0.19 7.21 -2.04
N PHE A 74 0.82 8.36 -1.83
CA PHE A 74 1.72 9.01 -2.78
C PHE A 74 1.04 9.35 -4.12
N HIS A 75 -0.26 9.63 -4.10
CA HIS A 75 -1.09 9.84 -5.28
C HIS A 75 -0.47 10.82 -6.28
N TYR A 76 -0.11 12.03 -5.80
CA TYR A 76 0.44 13.08 -6.65
C TYR A 76 1.79 12.70 -7.27
N THR A 77 2.62 11.98 -6.52
CA THR A 77 3.91 11.45 -6.98
C THR A 77 3.73 10.40 -8.06
N LEU A 78 2.80 9.45 -7.88
CA LEU A 78 2.45 8.43 -8.87
C LEU A 78 1.90 9.07 -10.15
N ASP A 79 1.28 10.23 -10.02
CA ASP A 79 0.73 10.99 -11.13
C ASP A 79 1.77 11.81 -11.91
N ARG A 80 3.03 11.86 -11.49
CA ARG A 80 4.06 12.66 -12.18
C ARG A 80 4.35 12.15 -13.60
N PRO A 81 4.72 13.04 -14.54
CA PRO A 81 5.00 12.66 -15.93
C PRO A 81 5.98 11.49 -16.09
N ALA A 82 7.02 11.41 -15.25
CA ALA A 82 8.01 10.34 -15.29
C ALA A 82 7.42 8.95 -15.01
N VAL A 83 6.51 8.85 -14.03
CA VAL A 83 5.82 7.59 -13.70
C VAL A 83 4.79 7.25 -14.78
N ARG A 84 4.01 8.23 -15.25
CA ARG A 84 3.01 8.04 -16.32
C ARG A 84 3.63 7.58 -17.64
N ALA A 85 4.84 8.02 -17.97
CA ALA A 85 5.58 7.55 -19.14
C ALA A 85 5.86 6.03 -19.09
N ARG A 86 5.75 5.41 -17.91
CA ARG A 86 5.90 3.98 -17.67
C ARG A 86 4.55 3.34 -17.28
N TYR A 87 3.47 3.64 -18.02
CA TYR A 87 2.11 3.20 -17.70
C TYR A 87 2.00 1.69 -17.36
N ASN A 88 2.42 0.80 -18.27
CA ASN A 88 2.38 -0.66 -18.04
C ASN A 88 3.30 -1.08 -16.89
N GLY A 89 4.46 -0.44 -16.75
CA GLY A 89 5.39 -0.70 -15.67
C GLY A 89 4.79 -0.34 -14.30
N SER A 90 4.08 0.78 -14.22
CA SER A 90 3.42 1.24 -12.99
C SER A 90 2.33 0.27 -12.54
N ILE A 91 1.51 -0.23 -13.49
CA ILE A 91 0.52 -1.28 -13.21
C ILE A 91 1.22 -2.54 -12.72
N PHE A 92 2.20 -3.06 -13.48
CA PHE A 92 2.92 -4.28 -13.13
C PHE A 92 3.53 -4.20 -11.73
N TRP A 93 4.26 -3.12 -11.43
CA TRP A 93 4.91 -2.95 -10.14
C TRP A 93 3.92 -2.74 -9.00
N SER A 94 2.77 -2.09 -9.23
CA SER A 94 1.71 -1.98 -8.21
C SER A 94 1.09 -3.34 -7.86
N ILE A 95 0.92 -4.23 -8.85
CA ILE A 95 0.46 -5.60 -8.64
C ILE A 95 1.50 -6.40 -7.85
N VAL A 96 2.77 -6.34 -8.27
CA VAL A 96 3.87 -7.01 -7.57
C VAL A 96 3.96 -6.55 -6.11
N LEU A 97 3.88 -5.24 -5.86
CA LEU A 97 3.88 -4.65 -4.53
C LEU A 97 2.70 -5.16 -3.68
N PHE A 98 1.48 -5.15 -4.25
CA PHE A 98 0.28 -5.62 -3.56
C PHE A 98 0.36 -7.12 -3.21
N LEU A 99 0.85 -7.95 -4.13
CA LEU A 99 1.04 -9.38 -3.90
C LEU A 99 2.09 -9.63 -2.82
N ALA A 100 3.20 -8.90 -2.83
CA ALA A 100 4.23 -8.98 -1.80
C ALA A 100 3.68 -8.59 -0.43
N ALA A 101 2.98 -7.45 -0.33
CA ALA A 101 2.35 -6.99 0.90
C ALA A 101 1.32 -8.00 1.45
N SER A 102 0.49 -8.56 0.56
CA SER A 102 -0.51 -9.58 0.92
C SER A 102 0.14 -10.86 1.43
N ALA A 103 1.20 -11.32 0.76
CA ALA A 103 1.95 -12.50 1.19
C ALA A 103 2.62 -12.28 2.55
N THR A 104 3.27 -11.13 2.75
CA THR A 104 3.90 -10.74 4.02
C THR A 104 2.89 -10.68 5.16
N PHE A 105 1.76 -9.99 4.96
CA PHE A 105 0.70 -9.92 5.96
C PHE A 105 0.12 -11.31 6.28
N THR A 106 -0.11 -12.14 5.25
CA THR A 106 -0.64 -13.50 5.43
C THR A 106 0.34 -14.39 6.19
N ALA A 107 1.63 -14.33 5.85
CA ALA A 107 2.67 -15.07 6.56
C ALA A 107 2.75 -14.63 8.03
N ALA A 108 2.66 -13.33 8.30
CA ALA A 108 2.62 -12.78 9.65
C ALA A 108 1.44 -13.31 10.46
N ALA A 109 0.23 -13.25 9.91
CA ALA A 109 -0.98 -13.75 10.57
C ALA A 109 -0.92 -15.27 10.81
N ALA A 110 -0.42 -16.03 9.83
CA ALA A 110 -0.25 -17.49 9.94
C ALA A 110 0.81 -17.88 10.97
N ALA A 111 1.90 -17.13 11.07
CA ALA A 111 2.94 -17.36 12.08
C ALA A 111 2.38 -17.16 13.50
N ASN A 112 1.65 -16.07 13.76
CA ASN A 112 1.02 -15.83 15.06
C ASN A 112 -0.04 -16.90 15.40
N ALA A 113 -0.81 -17.39 14.41
CA ALA A 113 -1.79 -18.43 14.64
C ALA A 113 -1.17 -19.78 15.08
N ARG A 114 0.10 -20.04 14.71
CA ARG A 114 0.82 -21.28 15.01
C ARG A 114 1.62 -21.23 16.31
N THR A 115 1.93 -20.05 16.84
CA THR A 115 2.65 -19.93 18.11
C THR A 115 1.70 -20.11 19.29
N ALA A 116 2.12 -20.92 20.27
CA ALA A 116 1.45 -20.98 21.56
C ALA A 116 1.63 -19.63 22.29
N VAL A 117 0.64 -19.24 23.09
CA VAL A 117 0.59 -17.92 23.77
C VAL A 117 1.79 -17.69 24.70
N ASP A 118 2.50 -18.76 25.10
CA ASP A 118 3.60 -18.74 26.06
C ASP A 118 5.02 -18.72 25.45
N GLU A 119 5.18 -18.78 24.11
CA GLU A 119 6.52 -18.75 23.49
C GLU A 119 7.01 -17.32 23.20
N THR A 120 8.26 -17.04 23.59
CA THR A 120 8.89 -15.71 23.67
C THR A 120 9.02 -14.95 22.34
N PRO A 121 9.15 -13.60 22.36
CA PRO A 121 8.97 -12.72 21.18
C PRO A 121 10.09 -12.73 20.12
N ALA A 122 11.12 -13.57 20.25
CA ALA A 122 12.27 -13.61 19.34
C ALA A 122 11.93 -13.89 17.84
N PRO A 123 10.97 -14.75 17.46
CA PRO A 123 10.62 -14.94 16.06
C PRO A 123 9.85 -13.74 15.47
N HIS A 124 9.25 -12.88 16.29
CA HIS A 124 8.56 -11.68 15.82
C HIS A 124 9.53 -10.61 15.30
N LEU A 125 10.74 -10.51 15.86
CA LEU A 125 11.77 -9.56 15.41
C LEU A 125 12.38 -9.97 14.05
N VAL A 126 12.53 -11.26 13.78
CA VAL A 126 13.01 -11.79 12.50
C VAL A 126 11.95 -11.64 11.40
N ALA A 127 10.67 -11.85 11.73
CA ALA A 127 9.56 -11.58 10.82
C ALA A 127 9.36 -10.08 10.53
N LEU A 128 9.62 -9.22 11.52
CA LEU A 128 9.62 -7.77 11.34
C LEU A 128 10.70 -7.34 10.33
N ALA A 129 11.91 -7.91 10.45
CA ALA A 129 13.05 -7.61 9.58
C ALA A 129 12.84 -8.10 8.13
N THR A 130 12.19 -9.23 7.90
CA THR A 130 11.90 -9.75 6.55
C THR A 130 10.75 -9.04 5.84
N ALA A 131 9.82 -8.42 6.59
CA ALA A 131 8.71 -7.63 6.03
C ALA A 131 9.11 -6.21 5.61
N THR A 132 10.05 -5.57 6.32
CA THR A 132 10.43 -4.17 6.08
C THR A 132 11.41 -3.97 4.92
N ILE A 133 12.25 -4.96 4.61
CA ILE A 133 13.30 -4.83 3.58
C ILE A 133 12.73 -4.76 2.15
N PRO A 134 11.72 -5.56 1.75
CA PRO A 134 11.10 -5.42 0.42
C PRO A 134 10.35 -4.09 0.25
N ALA A 135 9.71 -3.58 1.31
CA ALA A 135 8.98 -2.32 1.29
C ALA A 135 9.90 -1.11 1.06
N LEU A 136 11.11 -1.14 1.63
CA LEU A 136 12.14 -0.11 1.41
C LEU A 136 12.78 -0.22 0.01
N LEU A 137 12.99 -1.43 -0.52
CA LEU A 137 13.61 -1.63 -1.84
C LEU A 137 12.72 -1.18 -3.01
N VAL A 138 11.39 -1.28 -2.89
CA VAL A 138 10.46 -0.78 -3.93
C VAL A 138 10.37 0.76 -3.91
N GLY A 139 10.47 1.39 -2.73
CA GLY A 139 10.53 2.85 -2.61
C GLY A 139 11.78 3.46 -3.27
N VAL A 140 12.93 2.78 -3.18
CA VAL A 140 14.17 3.22 -3.82
C VAL A 140 14.16 2.96 -5.33
N ALA A 141 13.57 1.85 -5.80
CA ALA A 141 13.46 1.57 -7.24
C ALA A 141 12.49 2.50 -7.98
N ALA A 142 11.44 2.98 -7.31
CA ALA A 142 10.47 3.92 -7.88
C ALA A 142 10.99 5.38 -7.95
N VAL A 143 12.00 5.73 -7.15
CA VAL A 143 12.52 7.11 -7.03
C VAL A 143 13.94 7.26 -7.56
N GLY A 144 14.72 6.18 -7.70
CA GLY A 144 16.18 6.25 -7.87
C GLY A 144 16.83 5.40 -8.94
N GLY A 145 16.11 4.88 -9.95
CA GLY A 145 16.77 4.19 -11.07
C GLY A 145 17.50 5.18 -12.00
N PRO A 146 18.84 5.13 -12.13
CA PRO A 146 19.54 5.92 -13.13
C PRO A 146 19.51 5.17 -14.48
N PHE A 147 19.10 5.90 -15.52
CA PHE A 147 19.10 5.55 -16.96
C PHE A 147 17.97 4.63 -17.47
#